data_AF-A0AAV9MZK3-F1
#
_entry.id   AF-A0AAV9MZK3-F1
#
_cell.length_a   1.000
_cell.length_b   1.000
_cell.length_c   1.000
_cell.angle_alpha   90.00
_cell.angle_beta   90.00
_cell.angle_gamma   90.00
#
_symmetry.space_group_name_H-M   'P 1'
#
loop_
_entity.id
_entity.type
_entity.pdbx_description
1 polymer ?
#
loop_
_entity_poly.entity_id
_entity_poly.type
_entity_poly.pdbx_seq_one_letter_code
_entity_poly.pdbx_strand_id
1 'polypeptide(L)'
;MRFALIYLLAVVLPAVPAFAQRGGGGGQGGEGGRGGRPGRPNGNPPNTLVTVARPPPAATAAPAPAPAAGGNGGNTGGGNAGAVSAALIPPFGVTAGVKSSDGTANCVGINNINIPCDCPPSLNTFVGAVSDSVARGAAFPTGNSVADQLTRLQTCIVTLQNFKGGPGSGVGCPAVSTTWKALQAQLQGQA
;
A
#
# COMPACT_ATOMS: atom_id res chain seq x y z
N MET A 1 -46.86 -27.29 -7.08
CA MET A 1 -46.99 -28.29 -6.01
C MET A 1 -45.85 -28.06 -5.01
N ARG A 2 -45.98 -27.10 -4.09
CA ARG A 2 -46.31 -27.31 -2.66
C ARG A 2 -45.25 -28.09 -1.87
N PHE A 3 -44.30 -27.35 -1.29
CA PHE A 3 -43.75 -27.53 0.07
C PHE A 3 -43.43 -26.11 0.57
N ALA A 4 -44.40 -25.30 1.02
CA ALA A 4 -44.92 -25.29 2.39
C ALA A 4 -43.79 -25.45 3.42
N LEU A 5 -43.35 -24.31 3.97
CA LEU A 5 -43.63 -23.92 5.37
C LEU A 5 -42.80 -24.78 6.33
N ILE A 6 -41.77 -24.26 7.02
CA ILE A 6 -41.90 -23.55 8.30
C ILE A 6 -40.48 -23.11 8.69
N TYR A 7 -40.22 -21.82 8.80
CA TYR A 7 -39.34 -21.29 9.85
C TYR A 7 -39.84 -19.88 10.19
N LEU A 8 -40.79 -19.88 11.11
CA LEU A 8 -41.38 -18.73 11.78
C LEU A 8 -40.57 -18.52 13.07
N LEU A 9 -40.32 -17.25 13.43
CA LEU A 9 -39.67 -16.68 14.64
C LEU A 9 -38.28 -16.08 14.34
N ALA A 10 -37.98 -14.82 14.64
CA ALA A 10 -38.68 -13.81 15.44
C ALA A 10 -37.99 -12.42 15.29
N VAL A 11 -38.60 -11.40 15.89
CA VAL A 11 -38.01 -10.13 16.40
C VAL A 11 -37.96 -8.98 15.37
N VAL A 12 -38.96 -8.07 15.31
CA VAL A 12 -39.17 -6.83 16.12
C VAL A 12 -38.33 -5.62 15.63
N LEU A 13 -39.02 -4.69 14.94
CA LEU A 13 -38.92 -3.20 14.88
C LEU A 13 -37.55 -2.49 14.59
N PRO A 14 -37.51 -1.18 14.20
CA PRO A 14 -38.46 -0.29 13.52
C PRO A 14 -37.88 0.36 12.23
N ALA A 15 -38.76 0.94 11.40
CA ALA A 15 -38.40 1.76 10.26
C ALA A 15 -38.22 3.25 10.66
N VAL A 16 -37.00 3.77 10.57
CA VAL A 16 -36.68 5.20 10.32
C VAL A 16 -35.30 5.18 9.65
N PRO A 17 -35.10 5.75 8.44
CA PRO A 17 -34.57 7.12 8.40
C PRO A 17 -34.93 7.91 7.12
N ALA A 18 -35.28 9.19 7.26
CA ALA A 18 -35.03 10.18 6.22
C ALA A 18 -34.69 11.51 6.92
N PHE A 19 -33.42 11.92 6.97
CA PHE A 19 -32.68 12.66 5.92
C PHE A 19 -33.24 14.07 5.65
N ALA A 20 -32.47 15.08 6.04
CA ALA A 20 -31.98 16.18 5.18
C ALA A 20 -31.33 17.25 6.10
N GLN A 21 -30.01 17.47 6.07
CA GLN A 21 -29.23 18.21 5.06
C GLN A 21 -29.60 19.69 4.91
N ARG A 22 -28.68 20.56 5.33
CA ARG A 22 -28.30 21.81 4.64
C ARG A 22 -26.96 22.25 5.23
N GLY A 23 -25.84 22.28 4.50
CA GLY A 23 -25.59 23.18 3.36
C GLY A 23 -25.38 24.58 3.93
N GLY A 24 -24.29 25.31 3.74
CA GLY A 24 -23.10 25.22 2.91
C GLY A 24 -22.47 26.63 2.92
N GLY A 25 -21.27 26.76 2.35
CA GLY A 25 -20.87 27.99 1.66
C GLY A 25 -19.95 28.99 2.38
N GLY A 26 -19.04 29.53 1.57
CA GLY A 26 -18.29 30.79 1.77
C GLY A 26 -16.94 30.61 2.47
N GLY A 27 -15.81 31.18 2.05
CA GLY A 27 -15.46 32.21 1.06
C GLY A 27 -13.91 32.31 1.05
N GLN A 28 -13.26 32.55 -0.09
CA GLN A 28 -12.75 33.85 -0.59
C GLN A 28 -11.47 34.41 0.10
N GLY A 29 -10.52 34.81 -0.75
CA GLY A 29 -9.32 35.63 -0.46
C GLY A 29 -8.01 34.82 -0.50
N GLY A 30 -6.92 35.21 -1.17
CA GLY A 30 -6.55 36.43 -1.87
C GLY A 30 -5.02 36.53 -1.93
N GLU A 31 -4.48 36.73 -3.13
CA GLU A 31 -3.25 37.43 -3.57
C GLU A 31 -1.85 37.27 -2.91
N GLY A 32 -0.86 37.19 -3.83
CA GLY A 32 0.52 37.66 -3.65
C GLY A 32 1.56 36.53 -3.61
N GLY A 33 2.61 36.43 -4.43
CA GLY A 33 3.16 37.29 -5.46
C GLY A 33 4.61 36.85 -5.76
N ARG A 34 4.99 36.95 -7.05
CA ARG A 34 6.32 37.33 -7.58
C ARG A 34 7.55 36.39 -7.45
N GLY A 35 8.03 35.99 -8.64
CA GLY A 35 9.45 35.88 -9.04
C GLY A 35 10.16 34.56 -8.69
N GLY A 36 10.99 33.92 -9.52
CA GLY A 36 11.52 34.23 -10.84
C GLY A 36 12.34 33.02 -11.34
N ARG A 37 12.32 32.78 -12.65
CA ARG A 37 13.27 31.91 -13.40
C ARG A 37 14.54 32.73 -13.68
N PRO A 38 15.76 32.14 -13.69
CA PRO A 38 16.28 31.35 -14.82
C PRO A 38 17.17 30.17 -14.31
N GLY A 39 17.70 29.24 -15.09
CA GLY A 39 17.77 29.03 -16.53
C GLY A 39 18.24 27.59 -16.82
N ARG A 40 18.02 27.16 -18.05
CA ARG A 40 18.63 25.96 -18.65
C ARG A 40 20.03 26.33 -19.13
N PRO A 41 20.94 25.34 -19.22
CA PRO A 41 21.67 25.19 -20.47
C PRO A 41 21.49 23.80 -21.09
N ASN A 42 21.44 23.83 -22.41
CA ASN A 42 21.40 22.73 -23.35
C ASN A 42 22.80 22.67 -24.01
N GLY A 43 23.37 21.49 -24.29
CA GLY A 43 24.44 21.32 -25.29
C GLY A 43 25.79 20.70 -24.88
N ASN A 44 25.94 19.40 -25.17
CA ASN A 44 27.04 18.63 -25.83
C ASN A 44 28.56 18.76 -25.45
N PRO A 45 29.37 17.67 -25.60
CA PRO A 45 30.73 17.46 -25.02
C PRO A 45 31.90 17.80 -25.98
N PRO A 46 33.18 17.73 -25.50
CA PRO A 46 34.04 16.63 -25.96
C PRO A 46 35.09 16.10 -24.94
N ASN A 47 35.71 14.98 -25.36
CA ASN A 47 36.75 14.16 -24.73
C ASN A 47 38.11 14.83 -24.48
N THR A 48 38.97 14.04 -23.82
CA THR A 48 40.46 14.00 -23.82
C THR A 48 41.22 14.94 -22.90
N LEU A 49 41.69 14.39 -21.77
CA LEU A 49 43.04 14.66 -21.24
C LEU A 49 43.60 13.38 -20.61
N VAL A 50 44.55 12.81 -21.34
CA VAL A 50 45.38 11.66 -21.01
C VAL A 50 46.26 12.01 -19.81
N THR A 51 46.26 11.17 -18.76
CA THR A 51 47.35 11.16 -17.77
C THR A 51 47.87 9.74 -17.64
N VAL A 52 49.08 9.55 -18.19
CA VAL A 52 49.92 8.36 -18.04
C VAL A 52 50.47 8.35 -16.61
N ALA A 53 50.17 7.31 -15.85
CA ALA A 53 50.82 7.01 -14.57
C ALA A 53 51.46 5.61 -14.61
N ARG A 54 52.75 5.61 -14.30
CA ARG A 54 53.72 4.51 -14.32
C ARG A 54 53.38 3.42 -13.28
N PRO A 55 53.63 2.12 -13.56
CA PRO A 55 53.41 1.05 -12.59
C PRO A 55 54.51 1.01 -11.50
N PRO A 56 54.15 0.84 -10.21
CA PRO A 56 55.09 0.47 -9.14
C PRO A 56 55.44 -1.04 -9.19
N PRO A 57 56.61 -1.46 -8.65
CA PRO A 57 57.12 -2.83 -8.74
C PRO A 57 56.35 -3.83 -7.87
N ALA A 58 56.26 -5.06 -8.38
CA ALA A 58 55.62 -6.20 -7.75
C ALA A 58 56.33 -6.62 -6.45
N ALA A 59 55.58 -6.69 -5.36
CA ALA A 59 55.95 -7.41 -4.15
C ALA A 59 54.99 -8.60 -3.97
N THR A 60 55.61 -9.76 -3.82
CA THR A 60 55.06 -11.11 -3.68
C THR A 60 54.17 -11.23 -2.44
N ALA A 61 52.94 -11.74 -2.61
CA ALA A 61 52.09 -12.19 -1.52
C ALA A 61 51.61 -13.63 -1.77
N ALA A 62 51.68 -14.44 -0.72
CA ALA A 62 51.38 -15.86 -0.63
C ALA A 62 49.92 -16.24 -1.01
N PRO A 63 49.63 -17.51 -1.36
CA PRO A 63 48.33 -17.92 -1.88
C PRO A 63 47.23 -17.92 -0.81
N ALA A 64 46.12 -17.24 -1.11
CA ALA A 64 44.87 -17.31 -0.35
C ALA A 64 44.08 -18.59 -0.71
N PRO A 65 43.34 -19.20 0.24
CA PRO A 65 42.53 -20.38 0.00
C PRO A 65 41.31 -20.07 -0.89
N ALA A 66 40.96 -21.03 -1.75
CA ALA A 66 39.90 -20.93 -2.76
C ALA A 66 38.50 -20.70 -2.14
N PRO A 67 37.68 -19.78 -2.68
CA PRO A 67 36.26 -19.77 -2.41
C PRO A 67 35.57 -20.90 -3.19
N ALA A 68 34.77 -21.68 -2.46
CA ALA A 68 33.97 -22.77 -2.99
C ALA A 68 32.97 -22.29 -4.06
N ALA A 69 32.86 -23.07 -5.13
CA ALA A 69 31.82 -22.97 -6.12
C ALA A 69 30.44 -23.25 -5.50
N GLY A 70 29.46 -22.41 -5.80
CA GLY A 70 28.08 -22.60 -5.33
C GLY A 70 27.07 -21.80 -6.15
N GLY A 71 26.74 -22.34 -7.33
CA GLY A 71 25.41 -22.17 -7.93
C GLY A 71 25.15 -20.89 -8.74
N ASN A 72 25.45 -20.95 -10.03
CA ASN A 72 24.60 -20.31 -11.03
C ASN A 72 23.21 -20.97 -10.98
N GLY A 73 22.20 -20.23 -10.55
CA GLY A 73 20.79 -20.48 -10.82
C GLY A 73 20.12 -19.12 -10.78
N GLY A 74 19.51 -18.58 -11.83
CA GLY A 74 18.84 -19.21 -12.95
C GLY A 74 17.72 -18.23 -13.27
N ASN A 75 18.02 -17.21 -14.06
CA ASN A 75 17.00 -16.33 -14.64
C ASN A 75 16.30 -17.08 -15.77
N THR A 76 15.30 -17.91 -15.44
CA THR A 76 14.14 -18.21 -16.28
C THR A 76 13.07 -18.97 -15.51
N GLY A 77 11.90 -18.33 -15.35
CA GLY A 77 10.56 -18.93 -15.45
C GLY A 77 10.10 -19.94 -14.40
N GLY A 78 9.05 -19.61 -13.65
CA GLY A 78 8.31 -20.59 -12.85
C GLY A 78 6.98 -20.08 -12.29
N GLY A 79 5.88 -20.33 -13.00
CA GLY A 79 4.54 -20.58 -12.44
C GLY A 79 3.76 -19.39 -11.88
N ASN A 80 2.80 -18.89 -12.65
CA ASN A 80 1.67 -18.09 -12.17
C ASN A 80 0.76 -18.94 -11.27
N ALA A 81 1.17 -19.09 -10.01
CA ALA A 81 0.31 -19.32 -8.87
C ALA A 81 1.03 -18.77 -7.62
N GLY A 82 0.53 -17.65 -7.06
CA GLY A 82 0.69 -17.36 -5.63
C GLY A 82 1.68 -16.28 -5.17
N ALA A 83 2.29 -15.47 -6.05
CA ALA A 83 3.09 -14.32 -5.61
C ALA A 83 2.27 -13.01 -5.66
N VAL A 84 1.96 -12.43 -4.51
CA VAL A 84 1.30 -11.12 -4.43
C VAL A 84 2.27 -10.06 -4.94
N SER A 85 1.93 -9.41 -6.05
CA SER A 85 2.71 -8.27 -6.55
C SER A 85 2.40 -7.03 -5.72
N ALA A 86 3.45 -6.40 -5.17
CA ALA A 86 3.33 -5.14 -4.44
C ALA A 86 2.67 -4.02 -5.26
N ALA A 87 2.81 -4.05 -6.59
CA ALA A 87 2.21 -3.07 -7.50
C ALA A 87 0.68 -3.19 -7.58
N LEU A 88 0.12 -4.34 -7.22
CA LEU A 88 -1.34 -4.55 -7.19
C LEU A 88 -1.96 -4.08 -5.87
N ILE A 89 -1.15 -3.85 -4.82
CA ILE A 89 -1.61 -3.30 -3.55
C ILE A 89 -1.77 -1.78 -3.73
N PRO A 90 -2.99 -1.24 -3.52
CA PRO A 90 -3.19 0.19 -3.62
C PRO A 90 -2.37 0.93 -2.58
N PRO A 91 -1.83 2.13 -2.89
CA PRO A 91 -1.06 2.90 -1.93
C PRO A 91 -1.89 3.18 -0.67
N PHE A 92 -1.27 3.18 0.50
CA PHE A 92 -1.96 3.45 1.75
C PHE A 92 -2.54 4.87 1.78
N GLY A 93 -1.85 5.86 1.19
CA GLY A 93 -2.30 7.26 1.17
C GLY A 93 -2.28 7.96 2.53
N VAL A 94 -1.73 7.31 3.57
CA VAL A 94 -1.43 7.87 4.89
C VAL A 94 0.05 7.61 5.18
N THR A 95 0.73 8.58 5.78
CA THR A 95 2.13 8.43 6.18
C THR A 95 2.19 7.92 7.61
N ALA A 96 2.89 6.80 7.83
CA ALA A 96 3.06 6.24 9.17
C ALA A 96 3.88 7.16 10.08
N GLY A 97 3.65 7.11 11.39
CA GLY A 97 4.44 7.85 12.37
C GLY A 97 4.21 9.38 12.42
N VAL A 98 3.28 9.94 11.63
CA VAL A 98 2.94 11.37 11.69
C VAL A 98 2.13 11.64 12.95
N LYS A 99 2.73 12.29 13.95
CA LYS A 99 2.06 12.57 15.24
C LYS A 99 0.90 13.54 15.11
N SER A 100 -0.15 13.30 15.89
CA SER A 100 -1.25 14.23 16.05
C SER A 100 -0.80 15.49 16.80
N SER A 101 -1.35 16.65 16.41
CA SER A 101 -1.08 17.94 17.06
C SER A 101 -1.97 18.17 18.29
N ASP A 102 -2.80 17.20 18.67
CA ASP A 102 -3.71 17.25 19.82
C ASP A 102 -3.03 16.97 21.18
N GLY A 103 -1.72 16.71 21.18
CA GLY A 103 -0.94 16.39 22.39
C GLY A 103 -1.07 14.94 22.84
N THR A 104 -1.75 14.08 22.08
CA THR A 104 -1.83 12.64 22.37
C THR A 104 -0.63 11.88 21.79
N ALA A 105 -0.40 10.65 22.26
CA ALA A 105 0.62 9.74 21.73
C ALA A 105 0.19 9.04 20.41
N ASN A 106 -0.88 9.52 19.76
CA ASN A 106 -1.42 8.93 18.53
C ASN A 106 -0.82 9.59 17.28
N CYS A 107 -0.99 8.89 16.16
CA CYS A 107 -0.65 9.39 14.85
C CYS A 107 -1.90 9.78 14.05
N VAL A 108 -1.72 10.59 13.01
CA VAL A 108 -2.79 11.14 12.18
C VAL A 108 -3.13 10.16 11.06
N GLY A 109 -4.36 9.68 11.07
CA GLY A 109 -4.98 8.96 9.95
C GLY A 109 -5.77 9.86 9.02
N ILE A 110 -6.57 9.25 8.15
CA ILE A 110 -7.52 9.96 7.29
C ILE A 110 -8.47 10.83 8.12
N ASN A 111 -8.76 12.04 7.63
CA ASN A 111 -9.69 12.99 8.24
C ASN A 111 -9.33 13.35 9.70
N ASN A 112 -8.04 13.42 10.03
CA ASN A 112 -7.54 13.74 11.37
C ASN A 112 -7.98 12.75 12.46
N ILE A 113 -8.34 11.52 12.07
CA ILE A 113 -8.70 10.47 13.03
C ILE A 113 -7.41 9.88 13.61
N ASN A 114 -7.35 9.77 14.94
CA ASN A 114 -6.21 9.20 15.64
C ASN A 114 -6.05 7.70 15.35
N ILE A 115 -4.84 7.29 14.97
CA ILE A 115 -4.45 5.91 14.67
C ILE A 115 -3.19 5.52 15.46
N PRO A 116 -2.93 4.21 15.65
CA PRO A 116 -1.65 3.75 16.17
C PRO A 116 -0.51 4.20 15.25
N CYS A 117 0.61 4.63 15.82
CA CYS A 117 1.76 5.11 15.04
C CYS A 117 2.47 4.04 14.21
N ASP A 118 2.28 2.77 14.53
CA ASP A 118 2.73 1.62 13.72
C ASP A 118 1.90 1.44 12.43
N CYS A 119 0.84 2.23 12.24
CA CYS A 119 -0.07 2.12 11.12
C CYS A 119 0.03 3.34 10.21
N PRO A 120 0.09 3.16 8.87
CA PRO A 120 0.16 1.88 8.16
C PRO A 120 1.52 1.15 8.31
N PRO A 121 1.56 -0.18 8.14
CA PRO A 121 2.82 -0.91 8.10
C PRO A 121 3.64 -0.56 6.85
N SER A 122 4.91 -0.97 6.82
CA SER A 122 5.70 -0.86 5.58
C SER A 122 5.08 -1.71 4.47
N LEU A 123 5.15 -1.24 3.22
CA LEU A 123 4.59 -1.96 2.08
C LEU A 123 5.19 -3.38 1.98
N ASN A 124 6.49 -3.53 2.23
CA ASN A 124 7.17 -4.82 2.16
C ASN A 124 6.63 -5.81 3.22
N THR A 125 6.45 -5.36 4.46
CA THR A 125 5.86 -6.21 5.52
C THR A 125 4.41 -6.55 5.20
N PHE A 126 3.67 -5.59 4.62
CA PHE A 126 2.28 -5.79 4.24
C PHE A 126 2.12 -6.79 3.10
N VAL A 127 2.99 -6.77 2.09
CA VAL A 127 3.00 -7.77 1.00
C VAL A 127 3.15 -9.19 1.55
N GLY A 128 3.99 -9.38 2.57
CA GLY A 128 4.11 -10.66 3.26
C GLY A 128 2.77 -11.11 3.87
N ALA A 129 2.10 -10.24 4.62
CA ALA A 129 0.80 -10.55 5.23
C ALA A 129 -0.31 -10.82 4.20
N VAL A 130 -0.30 -10.12 3.06
CA VAL A 130 -1.25 -10.38 1.97
C VAL A 130 -0.93 -11.72 1.31
N SER A 131 0.35 -12.04 1.10
CA SER A 131 0.79 -13.34 0.58
C SER A 131 0.33 -14.49 1.48
N ASP A 132 0.45 -14.34 2.80
CA ASP A 132 -0.06 -15.30 3.77
C ASP A 132 -1.58 -15.45 3.71
N SER A 133 -2.30 -14.35 3.51
CA SER A 133 -3.76 -14.37 3.36
C SER A 133 -4.17 -15.14 2.10
N VAL A 134 -3.44 -14.94 0.98
CA VAL A 134 -3.67 -15.64 -0.28
C VAL A 134 -3.31 -17.11 -0.19
N ALA A 135 -2.19 -17.45 0.46
CA ALA A 135 -1.79 -18.84 0.73
C ALA A 135 -2.84 -19.58 1.58
N ARG A 136 -3.60 -18.85 2.42
CA ARG A 136 -4.73 -19.37 3.21
C ARG A 136 -6.07 -19.37 2.46
N GLY A 137 -6.08 -19.02 1.16
CA GLY A 137 -7.25 -19.08 0.30
C GLY A 137 -7.96 -17.75 0.05
N ALA A 138 -7.40 -16.61 0.48
CA ALA A 138 -7.95 -15.31 0.10
C ALA A 138 -7.78 -15.07 -1.40
N ALA A 139 -8.80 -14.51 -2.05
CA ALA A 139 -8.73 -14.16 -3.46
C ALA A 139 -7.89 -12.89 -3.67
N PHE A 140 -6.95 -12.92 -4.61
CA PHE A 140 -6.15 -11.76 -5.01
C PHE A 140 -5.97 -11.75 -6.53
N PRO A 141 -7.02 -11.38 -7.28
CA PRO A 141 -6.98 -11.39 -8.73
C PRO A 141 -6.02 -10.31 -9.26
N THR A 142 -5.32 -10.66 -10.34
CA THR A 142 -4.38 -9.77 -11.04
C THR A 142 -5.05 -8.96 -12.16
N GLY A 143 -6.33 -9.23 -12.44
CA GLY A 143 -7.11 -8.50 -13.42
C GLY A 143 -7.38 -7.05 -13.02
N ASN A 144 -7.82 -6.28 -14.03
CA ASN A 144 -8.05 -4.84 -13.91
C ASN A 144 -9.54 -4.48 -13.92
N SER A 145 -10.45 -5.46 -13.94
CA SER A 145 -11.88 -5.18 -13.85
C SER A 145 -12.22 -4.54 -12.50
N VAL A 146 -13.30 -3.77 -12.43
CA VAL A 146 -13.77 -3.17 -11.17
C VAL A 146 -13.99 -4.25 -10.11
N ALA A 147 -14.53 -5.41 -10.52
CA ALA A 147 -14.69 -6.58 -9.64
C ALA A 147 -13.36 -7.09 -9.10
N ASP A 148 -12.33 -7.27 -9.94
CA ASP A 148 -11.01 -7.72 -9.50
C ASP A 148 -10.36 -6.72 -8.52
N GLN A 149 -10.48 -5.42 -8.84
CA GLN A 149 -9.95 -4.36 -8.00
C GLN A 149 -10.65 -4.32 -6.63
N LEU A 150 -11.97 -4.52 -6.59
CA LEU A 150 -12.74 -4.58 -5.35
C LEU A 150 -12.37 -5.81 -4.52
N THR A 151 -12.27 -7.00 -5.14
CA THR A 151 -11.86 -8.23 -4.44
C THR A 151 -10.47 -8.06 -3.83
N ARG A 152 -9.53 -7.51 -4.61
CA ARG A 152 -8.17 -7.25 -4.13
C ARG A 152 -8.14 -6.24 -2.99
N LEU A 153 -8.89 -5.15 -3.12
CA LEU A 153 -9.00 -4.11 -2.09
C LEU A 153 -9.62 -4.66 -0.80
N GLN A 154 -10.65 -5.51 -0.91
CA GLN A 154 -11.26 -6.19 0.23
C GLN A 154 -10.26 -7.10 0.94
N THR A 155 -9.50 -7.90 0.19
CA THR A 155 -8.41 -8.72 0.74
C THR A 155 -7.39 -7.86 1.47
N CYS A 156 -6.94 -6.75 0.87
CA CYS A 156 -6.03 -5.80 1.53
C CYS A 156 -6.63 -5.23 2.82
N ILE A 157 -7.90 -4.79 2.82
CA ILE A 157 -8.56 -4.23 4.01
C ILE A 157 -8.64 -5.28 5.13
N VAL A 158 -9.05 -6.52 4.81
CA VAL A 158 -9.14 -7.61 5.79
C VAL A 158 -7.75 -7.96 6.33
N THR A 159 -6.74 -8.07 5.48
CA THR A 159 -5.35 -8.31 5.93
C THR A 159 -4.86 -7.18 6.84
N LEU A 160 -5.14 -5.92 6.51
CA LEU A 160 -4.74 -4.76 7.32
C LEU A 160 -5.37 -4.79 8.71
N GLN A 161 -6.66 -5.07 8.80
CA GLN A 161 -7.40 -5.18 10.07
C GLN A 161 -6.92 -6.35 10.95
N ASN A 162 -6.23 -7.31 10.35
CA ASN A 162 -5.71 -8.50 11.00
C ASN A 162 -4.17 -8.51 11.08
N PHE A 163 -3.51 -7.43 10.70
CA PHE A 163 -2.08 -7.41 10.40
C PHE A 163 -1.19 -7.76 11.59
N LYS A 164 -1.58 -7.42 12.83
CA LYS A 164 -0.76 -7.66 14.03
C LYS A 164 -1.04 -9.03 14.68
N GLY A 165 -2.23 -9.60 14.50
CA GLY A 165 -2.61 -10.89 15.09
C GLY A 165 -2.82 -12.04 14.10
N GLY A 166 -2.66 -11.81 12.80
CA GLY A 166 -3.00 -12.76 11.75
C GLY A 166 -4.51 -12.80 11.42
N PRO A 167 -4.91 -13.50 10.35
CA PRO A 167 -6.30 -13.52 9.87
C PRO A 167 -7.31 -13.92 10.96
N GLY A 168 -8.36 -13.13 11.13
CA GLY A 168 -9.42 -13.37 12.13
C GLY A 168 -9.12 -12.86 13.54
N SER A 169 -7.93 -12.30 13.79
CA SER A 169 -7.57 -11.74 15.10
C SER A 169 -8.33 -10.46 15.45
N GLY A 170 -8.72 -9.67 14.43
CA GLY A 170 -9.26 -8.32 14.64
C GLY A 170 -8.26 -7.34 15.28
N VAL A 171 -7.00 -7.76 15.46
CA VAL A 171 -5.92 -6.93 16.01
C VAL A 171 -5.02 -6.52 14.85
N GLY A 172 -5.21 -5.31 14.37
CA GLY A 172 -4.48 -4.77 13.23
C GLY A 172 -4.63 -3.28 13.08
N CYS A 173 -4.30 -2.79 11.89
CA CYS A 173 -4.42 -1.38 11.58
C CYS A 173 -5.84 -1.03 11.17
N PRO A 174 -6.44 0.04 11.72
CA PRO A 174 -7.79 0.45 11.33
C PRO A 174 -7.79 0.91 9.87
N ALA A 175 -8.94 0.78 9.19
CA ALA A 175 -9.04 1.17 7.78
C ALA A 175 -8.73 2.66 7.54
N VAL A 176 -8.93 3.52 8.56
CA VAL A 176 -8.57 4.95 8.54
C VAL A 176 -7.06 5.21 8.53
N SER A 177 -6.22 4.19 8.74
CA SER A 177 -4.78 4.24 8.44
C SER A 177 -4.50 4.15 6.93
N THR A 178 -5.54 4.13 6.09
CA THR A 178 -5.43 4.10 4.63
C THR A 178 -6.56 4.89 3.96
N THR A 179 -6.38 5.27 2.69
CA THR A 179 -7.43 5.86 1.84
C THR A 179 -8.39 4.81 1.25
N TRP A 180 -8.24 3.54 1.60
CA TRP A 180 -8.89 2.42 0.91
C TRP A 180 -10.41 2.41 1.03
N LYS A 181 -11.00 2.95 2.10
CA LYS A 181 -12.46 3.09 2.18
C LYS A 181 -13.01 4.04 1.12
N ALA A 182 -12.30 5.13 0.83
CA ALA A 182 -12.67 6.05 -0.23
C ALA A 182 -12.50 5.40 -1.61
N LEU A 183 -11.38 4.69 -1.81
CA LEU A 183 -11.14 3.93 -3.04
C LEU A 183 -12.21 2.85 -3.28
N GLN A 184 -12.63 2.16 -2.22
CA GLN A 184 -13.69 1.14 -2.30
C GLN A 184 -15.00 1.75 -2.77
N ALA A 185 -15.41 2.88 -2.21
CA ALA A 185 -16.62 3.59 -2.62
C ALA A 185 -16.53 4.08 -4.08
N GLN A 186 -15.35 4.56 -4.51
CA GLN A 186 -15.12 4.97 -5.90
C GLN A 186 -15.26 3.82 -6.88
N LEU A 187 -14.69 2.65 -6.56
CA LEU A 187 -14.81 1.45 -7.40
C LEU A 187 -16.24 0.91 -7.42
N GLN A 188 -16.92 0.90 -6.28
CA GLN A 188 -18.34 0.48 -6.21
C GLN A 188 -19.25 1.38 -7.05
N GLY A 189 -18.93 2.66 -7.21
CA GLY A 189 -19.66 3.57 -8.10
C GLY A 189 -19.37 3.37 -9.60
N GLN A 190 -18.37 2.55 -9.95
CA GLN A 190 -18.00 2.21 -11.34
C GLN A 190 -18.41 0.79 -11.73
N ALA A 191 -18.97 0.02 -10.79
CA ALA A 191 -19.34 -1.39 -10.96
C ALA A 191 -20.71 -1.56 -11.62
#